data_AF-A0A836S1Q5-F1
#
_entry.id   AF-A0A836S1Q5-F1
#
_cell.length_a   1.000
_cell.length_b   1.000
_cell.length_c   1.000
_cell.angle_alpha   90.00
_cell.angle_beta   90.00
_cell.angle_gamma   90.00
#
_symmetry.space_group_name_H-M   'P 1'
#
loop_
_entity.id
_entity.type
_entity.pdbx_description
1 polymer ?
#
loop_
_entity_poly.entity_id
_entity_poly.type
_entity_poly.pdbx_seq_one_letter_code
_entity_poly.pdbx_strand_id
1 'polypeptide(L)'
;RIQEKKIYEMAQLQLELLRTAVKLVKPGGRILYTTCSLFREENEDVVSKILKEYEGVIKLVPLEKPFDAGFLPGTMRAWPHRHGTLGFFYALFEKVRSQS
;
A
#
# COMPACT_ATOMS: atom_id res chain seq x y z
N ARG A 1 10.07 5.71 21.88
CA ARG A 1 8.81 6.51 21.81
C ARG A 1 8.57 6.85 20.36
N ILE A 2 7.46 6.39 19.77
CA ILE A 2 7.07 6.75 18.40
C ILE A 2 6.50 8.18 18.46
N GLN A 3 6.90 9.05 17.53
CA GLN A 3 6.41 10.43 17.42
C GLN A 3 5.48 10.52 16.22
N GLU A 4 4.26 11.03 16.41
CA GLU A 4 3.24 11.15 15.35
C GLU A 4 3.74 11.91 14.12
N LYS A 5 4.51 12.99 14.32
CA LYS A 5 5.13 13.75 13.23
C LYS A 5 5.98 12.86 12.30
N LYS A 6 6.71 11.90 12.86
CA LYS A 6 7.55 10.97 12.10
C LYS A 6 6.72 10.00 11.26
N ILE A 7 5.56 9.57 11.76
CA ILE A 7 4.63 8.70 11.00
C ILE A 7 4.16 9.45 9.75
N TYR A 8 3.76 10.71 9.91
CA TYR A 8 3.31 11.53 8.78
C TYR A 8 4.42 11.80 7.75
N GLU A 9 5.64 12.12 8.21
CA GLU A 9 6.79 12.32 7.32
C GLU A 9 7.11 11.04 6.52
N MET A 10 7.08 9.87 7.18
CA MET A 10 7.29 8.59 6.50
C MET A 10 6.17 8.28 5.51
N ALA A 11 4.91 8.55 5.86
CA ALA A 11 3.78 8.36 4.95
C ALA A 11 3.91 9.24 3.69
N GLN A 12 4.37 10.49 3.80
CA GLN A 12 4.62 11.33 2.63
C GLN A 12 5.75 10.76 1.74
N LEU A 13 6.87 10.37 2.35
CA LEU A 13 7.99 9.77 1.60
C LEU A 13 7.54 8.48 0.88
N GLN A 14 6.80 7.61 1.57
CA GLN A 14 6.25 6.38 1.00
C GLN A 14 5.32 6.67 -0.19
N LEU A 15 4.50 7.71 -0.10
CA LEU A 15 3.64 8.14 -1.21
C LEU A 15 4.45 8.64 -2.41
N GLU A 16 5.51 9.41 -2.18
CA GLU A 16 6.42 9.87 -3.24
C GLU A 16 7.12 8.71 -3.97
N LEU A 17 7.60 7.72 -3.22
CA LEU A 17 8.17 6.50 -3.77
C LEU A 17 7.13 5.73 -4.59
N LEU A 18 5.90 5.61 -4.07
CA LEU A 18 4.84 4.89 -4.75
C LEU A 18 4.40 5.60 -6.05
N ARG A 19 4.31 6.93 -6.06
CA ARG A 19 4.10 7.72 -7.29
C ARG A 19 5.16 7.44 -8.34
N THR A 20 6.42 7.36 -7.91
CA THR A 20 7.54 7.04 -8.80
C THR A 20 7.41 5.63 -9.37
N ALA A 21 7.05 4.64 -8.53
CA ALA A 21 6.81 3.28 -8.98
C ALA A 21 5.68 3.19 -10.02
N VAL A 22 4.56 3.92 -9.81
CA VAL A 22 3.45 3.98 -10.78
C VAL A 22 3.88 4.56 -12.13
N LYS A 23 4.77 5.56 -12.14
CA LYS A 23 5.31 6.13 -13.38
C LYS A 23 6.21 5.14 -14.12
N LEU A 24 7.07 4.42 -13.39
CA LEU A 24 8.07 3.51 -13.97
C LEU A 24 7.48 2.18 -14.47
N VAL A 25 6.44 1.67 -13.81
CA VAL A 25 5.86 0.39 -14.22
C VAL A 25 5.15 0.52 -15.57
N LYS A 26 5.32 -0.48 -16.44
CA LYS A 26 4.58 -0.56 -17.72
C LYS A 26 3.10 -0.91 -17.47
N PRO A 27 2.18 -0.56 -18.39
CA PRO A 27 0.82 -1.10 -18.37
C PRO A 27 0.82 -2.65 -18.31
N GLY A 28 -0.09 -3.22 -17.54
CA GLY A 28 -0.14 -4.63 -17.16
C GLY A 28 0.88 -5.05 -16.09
N GLY A 29 1.84 -4.19 -15.75
CA GLY A 29 2.78 -4.44 -14.68
C GLY A 29 2.18 -4.22 -13.29
N ARG A 30 2.82 -4.82 -12.28
CA ARG A 30 2.34 -4.82 -10.89
C ARG A 30 3.32 -4.14 -9.94
N ILE A 31 2.76 -3.53 -8.89
CA ILE A 31 3.50 -2.89 -7.81
C ILE A 31 2.99 -3.48 -6.50
N LEU A 32 3.88 -4.10 -5.73
CA LEU A 32 3.57 -4.53 -4.37
C LEU A 32 4.10 -3.47 -3.40
N TYR A 33 3.19 -2.81 -2.69
CA TYR A 33 3.52 -1.91 -1.60
C TYR A 33 3.41 -2.64 -0.27
N THR A 34 4.46 -2.58 0.53
CA THR A 34 4.53 -3.23 1.84
C THR A 34 5.23 -2.36 2.87
N THR A 35 4.77 -2.41 4.12
CA THR A 35 5.49 -1.81 5.24
C THR A 35 5.44 -2.73 6.46
N CYS A 36 6.42 -2.61 7.34
CA CYS A 36 6.44 -3.25 8.66
C CYS A 36 5.80 -2.35 9.74
N SER A 37 4.72 -1.66 9.38
CA SER A 37 3.99 -0.74 10.25
C SER A 37 2.58 -1.25 10.52
N LEU A 38 2.05 -0.90 11.69
CA LEU A 38 0.65 -1.13 12.06
C LEU A 38 -0.21 0.14 11.91
N PHE A 39 0.40 1.28 11.60
CA PHE A 39 -0.29 2.56 11.51
C PHE A 39 -1.05 2.68 10.18
N ARG A 40 -2.30 3.13 10.25
CA ARG A 40 -3.18 3.27 9.10
C ARG A 40 -2.67 4.37 8.15
N GLU A 41 -2.06 5.40 8.73
CA GLU A 41 -1.47 6.56 8.07
C GLU A 41 -0.34 6.16 7.10
N GLU A 42 0.38 5.10 7.42
CA GLU A 42 1.43 4.50 6.57
C GLU A 42 0.90 3.34 5.73
N ASN A 43 -0.40 3.05 5.73
CA ASN A 43 -0.97 1.87 5.11
C ASN A 43 -2.18 2.26 4.25
N GLU A 44 -3.40 2.04 4.75
CA GLU A 44 -4.63 2.25 3.99
C GLU A 44 -4.80 3.70 3.53
N ASP A 45 -4.28 4.68 4.28
CA ASP A 45 -4.40 6.09 3.90
C ASP A 45 -3.47 6.41 2.72
N VAL A 46 -2.25 5.84 2.69
CA VAL A 46 -1.35 5.92 1.52
C VAL A 46 -1.99 5.26 0.31
N VAL A 47 -2.55 4.05 0.50
CA VAL A 47 -3.20 3.28 -0.57
C VAL A 47 -4.44 4.02 -1.10
N SER A 48 -5.26 4.59 -0.23
CA SER A 48 -6.45 5.34 -0.63
C SER A 48 -6.08 6.60 -1.40
N LYS A 49 -5.02 7.30 -0.95
CA LYS A 49 -4.54 8.52 -1.61
C LYS A 49 -3.96 8.23 -3.00
N ILE A 50 -3.15 7.18 -3.14
CA ILE A 50 -2.54 6.83 -4.44
C ILE A 50 -3.59 6.35 -5.45
N LEU A 51 -4.61 5.60 -5.01
CA LEU A 51 -5.69 5.12 -5.88
C LEU A 51 -6.54 6.28 -6.39
N LYS A 52 -6.82 7.26 -5.53
CA LYS A 52 -7.54 8.47 -5.90
C LYS A 52 -6.71 9.34 -6.85
N GLU A 53 -5.43 9.51 -6.58
CA GLU A 53 -4.53 10.32 -7.42
C GLU A 53 -4.35 9.72 -8.82
N TYR A 54 -4.34 8.39 -8.92
CA TYR A 54 -4.17 7.66 -10.17
C TYR A 54 -5.44 6.87 -10.57
N GLU A 55 -6.60 7.48 -10.37
CA GLU A 55 -7.88 6.88 -10.68
C GLU A 55 -7.95 6.48 -12.17
N GLY A 56 -8.32 5.22 -12.41
CA GLY A 56 -8.35 4.63 -13.75
C GLY A 56 -6.97 4.39 -14.38
N VAL A 57 -5.85 4.68 -13.71
CA VAL A 57 -4.49 4.36 -14.18
C VAL A 57 -3.97 3.11 -13.46
N ILE A 58 -4.25 2.99 -12.17
CA ILE A 58 -3.97 1.79 -11.37
C ILE A 58 -5.26 1.27 -10.74
N LYS A 59 -5.28 -0.03 -10.44
CA LYS A 59 -6.33 -0.67 -9.64
C LYS A 59 -5.70 -1.55 -8.57
N LEU A 60 -6.41 -1.76 -7.46
CA LEU A 60 -6.04 -2.80 -6.50
C LEU A 60 -6.32 -4.17 -7.10
N VAL A 61 -5.39 -5.09 -6.88
CA VAL A 61 -5.56 -6.52 -7.08
C VAL A 61 -5.81 -7.13 -5.70
N PRO A 62 -7.00 -7.71 -5.44
CA PRO A 62 -7.34 -8.24 -4.13
C PRO A 62 -6.33 -9.31 -3.66
N LEU A 63 -5.89 -9.16 -2.40
CA LEU A 63 -5.11 -10.15 -1.67
C LEU A 63 -5.97 -10.75 -0.56
N GLU A 64 -6.10 -12.07 -0.54
CA GLU A 64 -6.97 -12.77 0.44
C GLU A 64 -6.20 -13.72 1.37
N LYS A 65 -5.01 -14.16 0.97
CA LYS A 65 -4.19 -15.17 1.66
C LYS A 65 -2.71 -14.84 1.47
N PRO A 66 -1.81 -15.24 2.39
CA PRO A 66 -2.04 -16.14 3.53
C PRO A 66 -2.44 -15.45 4.85
N PHE A 67 -2.56 -14.12 4.88
CA PHE A 67 -2.88 -13.36 6.09
C PHE A 67 -4.28 -12.74 6.05
N ASP A 68 -4.64 -12.01 7.10
CA ASP A 68 -5.96 -11.39 7.24
C ASP A 68 -6.18 -10.21 6.30
N ALA A 69 -7.44 -9.91 6.01
CA ALA A 69 -7.81 -8.70 5.29
C ALA A 69 -7.36 -7.43 6.05
N GLY A 70 -6.87 -6.44 5.31
CA GLY A 70 -6.61 -5.10 5.83
C GLY A 70 -7.89 -4.30 6.03
N PHE A 71 -7.76 -3.06 6.51
CA PHE A 71 -8.92 -2.21 6.77
C PHE A 71 -9.50 -1.59 5.50
N LEU A 72 -8.78 -1.69 4.38
CA LEU A 72 -9.26 -1.37 3.03
C LEU A 72 -9.48 -2.68 2.25
N PRO A 73 -10.68 -2.91 1.68
CA PRO A 73 -10.94 -4.12 0.90
C PRO A 73 -9.90 -4.38 -0.19
N GLY A 74 -9.46 -5.64 -0.30
CA GLY A 74 -8.43 -6.07 -1.24
C GLY A 74 -6.98 -5.88 -0.75
N THR A 75 -6.77 -5.25 0.41
CA THR A 75 -5.47 -5.21 1.10
C THR A 75 -5.36 -6.32 2.13
N MET A 76 -4.13 -6.61 2.58
CA MET A 76 -3.85 -7.69 3.52
C MET A 76 -2.91 -7.21 4.65
N ARG A 77 -3.12 -7.74 5.86
CA ARG A 77 -2.32 -7.46 7.06
C ARG A 77 -1.88 -8.74 7.74
N ALA A 78 -0.61 -8.78 8.13
CA ALA A 78 -0.10 -9.79 9.05
C ALA A 78 -0.02 -9.21 10.47
N TRP A 79 -0.60 -9.94 11.41
CA TRP A 79 -0.62 -9.59 12.84
C TRP A 79 0.27 -10.54 13.65
N PRO A 80 1.12 -10.02 14.56
CA PRO A 80 2.01 -10.87 15.36
C PRO A 80 1.29 -11.92 16.20
N HIS A 81 0.23 -11.51 16.87
CA HIS A 81 -0.54 -12.37 17.77
C HIS A 81 -1.39 -13.42 17.05
N ARG A 82 -1.60 -13.30 15.73
CA ARG A 82 -2.41 -14.26 14.95
C ARG A 82 -1.58 -15.18 14.08
N HIS A 83 -0.42 -14.72 13.62
CA HIS A 83 0.35 -15.40 12.57
C HIS A 83 1.79 -15.72 12.98
N GLY A 84 2.22 -15.38 14.20
CA GLY A 84 3.59 -15.66 14.66
C GLY A 84 4.68 -14.95 13.85
N THR A 85 4.36 -13.81 13.23
CA THR A 85 5.28 -13.01 12.40
C THR A 85 5.30 -11.53 12.87
N LEU A 86 6.04 -10.65 12.21
CA LEU A 86 6.00 -9.22 12.48
C LEU A 86 4.72 -8.59 11.92
N GLY A 87 4.37 -7.40 12.43
CA GLY A 87 3.29 -6.60 11.87
C GLY A 87 3.63 -6.14 10.45
N PHE A 88 2.87 -6.57 9.45
CA PHE A 88 3.06 -6.18 8.06
C PHE A 88 1.76 -5.79 7.37
N PHE A 89 1.89 -4.94 6.36
CA PHE A 89 0.81 -4.55 5.46
C PHE A 89 1.19 -4.82 4.01
N TYR A 90 0.20 -5.18 3.19
CA TYR A 90 0.37 -5.50 1.77
C TYR A 90 -0.77 -4.90 0.93
N ALA A 91 -0.39 -4.19 -0.12
CA ALA A 91 -1.30 -3.74 -1.17
C ALA A 91 -0.67 -4.00 -2.55
N LEU A 92 -1.37 -4.77 -3.38
CA LEU A 92 -0.94 -5.07 -4.74
C LEU A 92 -1.72 -4.20 -5.73
N PHE A 93 -0.99 -3.47 -6.56
CA PHE A 93 -1.55 -2.67 -7.63
C PHE A 93 -1.21 -3.27 -9.00
N GLU A 94 -2.10 -3.07 -9.96
CA GLU A 94 -1.85 -3.32 -11.38
C GLU A 94 -2.08 -2.02 -12.16
N LYS A 95 -1.11 -1.64 -12.99
CA LYS A 95 -1.25 -0.48 -13.87
C LYS A 95 -2.08 -0.87 -15.08
N VAL A 96 -3.28 -0.32 -15.22
CA VAL A 96 -4.22 -0.68 -16.29
C VAL A 96 -3.96 0.07 -17.58
N ARG A 97 -3.36 1.26 -17.53
CA ARG A 97 -2.99 2.05 -18.71
C ARG A 97 -1.82 2.99 -18.43
N SER A 98 -1.23 3.54 -19.48
CA SER A 98 -0.23 4.61 -19.34
C SER A 98 -0.88 5.87 -18.79
N GLN A 99 -0.11 6.66 -18.03
CA GLN A 99 -0.48 8.05 -17.79
C GLN A 99 -0.19 8.81 -19.08
N SER A 100 -1.25 9.31 -19.73
CA SER A 100 -1.15 10.23 -20.86
C SER A 100 -0.51 11.55 -20.42
#